data_AF-A0A084SIS4-F1
#
_entry.id   AF-A0A084SIS4-F1
#
_cell.length_a   1.000
_cell.length_b   1.000
_cell.length_c   1.000
_cell.angle_alpha   90.00
_cell.angle_beta   90.00
_cell.angle_gamma   90.00
#
_symmetry.space_group_name_H-M   'P 1'
#
loop_
_entity.id
_entity.type
_entity.pdbx_description
1 polymer ?
#
loop_
_entity_poly.entity_id
_entity_poly.type
_entity_poly.pdbx_seq_one_letter_code
_entity_poly.pdbx_strand_id
1 'polypeptide(L)'
;MVSEREEIRRKVMEAVGGRPVRWTDHRTTKGDFPGRDWTLEVFDVPIAEQKALHSRLFRGIRRQLWEEKRLCLMTLFHTPENTDRYYAWVREEHAAERAGVARATP
;
A
#
# COMPACT_ATOMS: atom_id res chain seq x y z
N MET A 1 -7.65 -17.24 -8.65
CA MET A 1 -8.32 -15.97 -8.99
C MET A 1 -7.78 -14.93 -8.02
N VAL A 2 -7.10 -13.88 -8.51
CA VAL A 2 -6.61 -12.81 -7.63
C VAL A 2 -7.82 -11.95 -7.24
N SER A 3 -7.93 -11.59 -5.96
CA SER A 3 -9.03 -10.73 -5.54
C SER A 3 -8.83 -9.30 -6.07
N GLU A 4 -9.92 -8.58 -6.30
CA GLU A 4 -9.87 -7.16 -6.72
C GLU A 4 -9.01 -6.31 -5.78
N ARG A 5 -9.07 -6.58 -4.47
CA ARG A 5 -8.22 -5.92 -3.47
C ARG A 5 -6.74 -6.17 -3.75
N GLU A 6 -6.35 -7.40 -4.08
CA GLU A 6 -4.95 -7.68 -4.40
C GLU A 6 -4.50 -7.05 -5.72
N GLU A 7 -5.40 -6.92 -6.70
CA GLU A 7 -5.10 -6.18 -7.94
C GLU A 7 -4.87 -4.68 -7.67
N ILE A 8 -5.72 -4.06 -6.85
CA ILE A 8 -5.56 -2.66 -6.42
C ILE A 8 -4.23 -2.49 -5.67
N ARG A 9 -3.94 -3.38 -4.71
CA ARG A 9 -2.67 -3.35 -3.95
C ARG A 9 -1.46 -3.42 -4.88
N ARG A 10 -1.48 -4.32 -5.88
CA ARG A 10 -0.41 -4.45 -6.88
C ARG A 10 -0.22 -3.18 -7.72
N LYS A 11 -1.31 -2.57 -8.22
CA LYS A 11 -1.25 -1.30 -8.96
C LYS A 11 -0.66 -0.17 -8.12
N VAL A 12 -1.04 -0.09 -6.84
CA VAL A 12 -0.48 0.91 -5.92
C VAL A 12 1.01 0.64 -5.69
N MET A 13 1.40 -0.61 -5.42
CA MET A 13 2.79 -1.02 -5.24
C MET A 13 3.67 -0.63 -6.44
N GLU A 14 3.20 -0.86 -7.66
CA GLU A 14 3.88 -0.43 -8.88
C GLU A 14 4.02 1.11 -8.94
N ALA A 15 2.93 1.85 -8.69
CA ALA A 15 2.92 3.30 -8.75
C ALA A 15 3.85 3.99 -7.72
N VAL A 16 4.14 3.31 -6.61
CA VAL A 16 5.06 3.77 -5.56
C VAL A 16 6.48 3.19 -5.69
N GLY A 17 6.82 2.57 -6.82
CA GLY A 17 8.17 2.11 -7.11
C GLY A 17 8.54 0.80 -6.41
N GLY A 18 7.58 -0.09 -6.21
CA GLY A 18 7.81 -1.40 -5.62
C GLY A 18 7.99 -1.41 -4.10
N ARG A 19 7.73 -0.29 -3.42
CA ARG A 19 7.79 -0.21 -1.95
C ARG A 19 6.78 -1.16 -1.29
N PRO A 20 7.00 -1.56 -0.03
CA PRO A 20 6.03 -2.37 0.69
C PRO A 20 4.68 -1.66 0.77
N VAL A 21 3.62 -2.35 0.34
CA VAL A 21 2.23 -1.90 0.39
C VAL A 21 1.37 -2.98 1.03
N ARG A 22 0.57 -2.60 2.02
CA ARG A 22 -0.31 -3.52 2.75
C ARG A 22 -1.68 -2.91 2.99
N TRP A 23 -2.68 -3.77 3.08
CA TRP A 23 -3.98 -3.37 3.63
C TRP A 23 -3.83 -3.10 5.12
N THR A 24 -4.49 -2.04 5.61
CA THR A 24 -4.54 -1.75 7.04
C THR A 24 -5.19 -2.91 7.78
N ASP A 25 -4.53 -3.40 8.82
CA ASP A 25 -4.98 -4.52 9.65
C ASP A 25 -4.76 -4.23 11.13
N HIS A 26 -4.92 -5.23 12.00
CA HIS A 26 -4.84 -5.06 13.46
C HIS A 26 -3.41 -4.84 13.96
N ARG A 27 -2.40 -5.08 13.13
CA ARG A 27 -0.99 -4.85 13.45
C ARG A 27 -0.63 -3.39 13.26
N THR A 28 -1.34 -2.68 12.38
CA THR A 28 -1.04 -1.28 12.05
C THR A 28 -2.04 -0.27 12.61
N THR A 29 -3.29 -0.68 12.88
CA THR A 29 -4.27 0.15 13.61
C THR A 29 -4.86 -0.57 14.83
N LYS A 30 -4.99 0.16 15.94
CA LYS A 30 -5.59 -0.33 17.20
C LYS A 30 -7.09 -0.03 17.33
N GLY A 31 -7.66 0.74 16.42
CA GLY A 31 -9.08 1.12 16.45
C GLY A 31 -9.77 0.90 15.11
N ASP A 32 -11.09 0.79 15.17
CA ASP A 32 -11.93 0.75 13.99
C ASP A 32 -12.28 2.17 13.56
N PHE A 33 -11.92 2.50 12.32
CA PHE A 33 -12.37 3.72 11.68
C PHE A 33 -13.15 3.36 10.40
N PRO A 34 -14.23 4.09 10.08
CA PRO A 34 -14.93 3.92 8.81
C PRO A 34 -13.95 4.07 7.63
N GLY A 35 -13.87 3.05 6.77
CA GLY A 35 -12.96 3.03 5.61
C GLY A 35 -11.65 2.26 5.82
N ARG A 36 -11.42 1.66 6.99
CA ARG A 36 -10.27 0.79 7.27
C ARG A 36 -10.05 -0.28 6.21
N ASP A 37 -11.13 -0.95 5.78
CA ASP A 37 -11.08 -2.00 4.76
C ASP A 37 -10.61 -1.51 3.38
N TRP A 38 -10.69 -0.20 3.14
CA TRP A 38 -10.24 0.46 1.91
C TRP A 38 -9.06 1.40 2.18
N THR A 39 -8.24 1.09 3.18
CA THR A 39 -7.01 1.82 3.48
C THR A 39 -5.79 0.97 3.16
N LEU A 40 -4.90 1.52 2.34
CA LEU A 40 -3.57 0.98 2.08
C LEU A 40 -2.51 1.77 2.81
N GLU A 41 -1.55 1.06 3.39
CA GLU A 41 -0.37 1.63 3.99
C GLU A 41 0.82 1.39 3.06
N VAL A 42 1.55 2.46 2.77
CA VAL A 42 2.78 2.41 1.97
C VAL A 42 3.93 2.82 2.87
N PHE A 43 4.91 1.93 2.97
CA PHE A 43 6.04 2.05 3.88
C PHE A 43 7.29 2.55 3.15
N ASP A 44 8.28 3.00 3.92
CA ASP A 44 9.55 3.53 3.42
C ASP A 44 9.36 4.68 2.40
N VAL A 45 8.47 5.62 2.70
CA VAL A 45 8.20 6.81 1.87
C VAL A 45 8.81 8.07 2.50
N PRO A 46 9.95 8.58 2.00
CA PRO A 46 10.52 9.83 2.48
C PRO A 46 9.51 10.98 2.39
N ILE A 47 9.49 11.86 3.39
CA ILE A 47 8.54 12.99 3.47
C ILE A 47 8.54 13.82 2.18
N ALA A 48 9.73 14.07 1.62
CA ALA A 48 9.89 14.84 0.39
C ALA A 48 9.16 14.23 -0.83
N GLU A 49 8.94 12.92 -0.85
CA GLU A 49 8.28 12.22 -1.96
C GLU A 49 6.76 12.13 -1.78
N GLN A 50 6.24 12.25 -0.55
CA GLN A 50 4.85 11.97 -0.21
C GLN A 50 3.86 12.79 -1.04
N LYS A 51 4.11 14.10 -1.21
CA LYS A 51 3.21 14.97 -1.97
C LYS A 51 3.10 14.54 -3.44
N ALA A 52 4.22 14.21 -4.06
CA ALA A 52 4.26 13.78 -5.47
C ALA A 52 3.56 12.42 -5.64
N LEU A 53 3.84 11.46 -4.75
CA LEU A 53 3.20 10.15 -4.75
C LEU A 53 1.70 10.24 -4.50
N HIS A 54 1.25 11.08 -3.56
CA HIS A 54 -0.16 11.32 -3.32
C HIS A 54 -0.87 11.80 -4.60
N SER A 55 -0.29 12.76 -5.31
CA SER A 55 -0.84 13.28 -6.57
C SER A 55 -0.91 12.20 -7.66
N ARG A 56 0.16 11.39 -7.79
CA ARG A 56 0.22 10.27 -8.73
C ARG A 56 -0.87 9.23 -8.46
N LEU A 57 -1.00 8.79 -7.21
CA LEU A 57 -2.00 7.80 -6.80
C LEU A 57 -3.42 8.32 -6.98
N PHE A 58 -3.65 9.61 -6.69
CA PHE A 58 -4.95 10.24 -6.92
C PHE A 58 -5.36 10.18 -8.39
N ARG A 59 -4.50 10.65 -9.29
CA ARG A 59 -4.79 10.71 -10.73
C ARG A 59 -4.85 9.32 -11.37
N GLY A 60 -3.99 8.41 -10.95
CA GLY A 60 -3.82 7.12 -11.61
C GLY A 60 -4.72 5.99 -11.08
N ILE A 61 -5.17 6.05 -9.82
CA ILE A 61 -5.85 4.92 -9.18
C ILE A 61 -7.10 5.38 -8.43
N ARG A 62 -6.95 6.29 -7.46
CA ARG A 62 -8.06 6.62 -6.54
C ARG A 62 -9.24 7.26 -7.28
N ARG A 63 -8.97 8.13 -8.25
CA ARG A 63 -10.02 8.77 -9.06
C ARG A 63 -10.83 7.73 -9.86
N GLN A 64 -10.16 6.78 -10.49
CA GLN A 64 -10.82 5.73 -11.28
C GLN A 64 -11.70 4.85 -10.39
N LEU A 65 -11.19 4.40 -9.23
CA LEU A 65 -11.96 3.61 -8.27
C LEU A 65 -13.21 4.36 -7.77
N TRP A 66 -13.11 5.67 -7.57
CA TRP A 66 -14.26 6.48 -7.19
C TRP A 66 -15.27 6.63 -8.34
N GLU A 67 -14.81 6.93 -9.55
CA GLU A 67 -15.68 7.13 -10.71
C GLU A 67 -16.43 5.86 -11.10
N GLU A 68 -15.76 4.70 -11.09
CA GLU A 68 -16.32 3.42 -11.52
C GLU A 68 -17.16 2.73 -10.43
N LYS A 69 -16.67 2.77 -9.18
CA LYS A 69 -17.19 1.90 -8.11
C LYS A 69 -17.67 2.65 -6.88
N ARG A 70 -17.54 3.99 -6.87
CA ARG A 70 -17.79 4.83 -5.68
C ARG A 70 -16.96 4.38 -4.47
N LEU A 71 -15.78 3.82 -4.72
CA LEU A 71 -14.86 3.38 -3.68
C LEU A 71 -13.84 4.46 -3.34
N CYS A 72 -13.78 4.83 -2.07
CA CYS A 72 -12.79 5.77 -1.54
C CYS A 72 -11.57 5.01 -1.03
N LEU A 73 -10.56 4.83 -1.89
CA LEU A 73 -9.28 4.24 -1.49
C LEU A 73 -8.45 5.27 -0.70
N MET A 74 -8.26 5.02 0.58
CA MET A 74 -7.36 5.78 1.43
C MET A 74 -5.95 5.22 1.37
N THR A 75 -4.96 6.09 1.54
CA THR A 75 -3.55 5.72 1.45
C THR A 75 -2.78 6.49 2.50
N LEU A 76 -2.08 5.76 3.38
CA LEU A 76 -1.26 6.28 4.46
C LEU A 76 0.21 6.04 4.16
N PHE A 77 1.04 7.06 4.40
CA PHE A 77 2.47 6.98 4.18
C PHE A 77 3.22 6.89 5.49
N HIS A 78 4.11 5.90 5.59
CA HIS A 78 5.05 5.76 6.68
C HIS A 78 6.45 6.10 6.19
N THR A 79 7.13 7.00 6.89
CA THR A 79 8.52 7.34 6.58
C THR A 79 9.45 6.16 6.86
N PRO A 80 10.68 6.15 6.32
CA PRO A 80 11.65 5.11 6.66
C PRO A 80 11.90 5.00 8.17
N GLU A 81 11.95 6.12 8.88
CA GLU A 81 12.16 6.16 10.33
C GLU A 81 10.97 5.55 11.10
N ASN A 82 9.73 5.86 10.68
CA ASN A 82 8.53 5.26 11.28
C ASN A 82 8.41 3.78 10.94
N THR A 83 8.78 3.41 9.71
CA THR A 83 8.80 2.01 9.27
C THR A 83 9.79 1.22 10.12
N ASP A 84 11.00 1.75 10.32
CA ASP A 84 12.02 1.12 11.15
C ASP A 84 11.56 0.97 12.62
N ARG A 85 11.01 2.05 13.19
CA ARG A 85 10.65 2.09 14.61
C ARG A 85 9.45 1.21 14.97
N TYR A 86 8.43 1.14 14.10
CA TYR A 86 7.14 0.55 14.44
C TYR A 86 6.76 -0.65 13.57
N TYR A 87 7.37 -0.78 12.39
CA TYR A 87 6.93 -1.69 11.33
C TYR A 87 8.10 -2.43 10.66
N ALA A 88 9.22 -2.64 11.34
CA ALA A 88 10.42 -3.26 10.75
C ALA A 88 10.13 -4.60 10.07
N TRP A 89 9.21 -5.39 10.64
CA TRP A 89 8.72 -6.66 10.12
C TRP A 89 8.15 -6.57 8.69
N VAL A 90 7.68 -5.40 8.25
CA VAL A 90 7.12 -5.21 6.91
C VAL A 90 8.16 -5.46 5.81
N ARG A 91 9.43 -5.09 6.05
CA ARG A 91 10.51 -5.27 5.06
C ARG A 91 10.80 -6.74 4.83
N GLU A 92 10.83 -7.54 5.91
CA GLU A 92 11.05 -8.98 5.85
C GLU A 92 9.91 -9.71 5.12
N GLU A 93 8.66 -9.39 5.46
CA GLU A 93 7.49 -9.97 4.78
C GLU A 93 7.45 -9.59 3.30
N HIS A 94 7.79 -8.34 2.97
CA HIS A 94 7.85 -7.90 1.59
C HIS A 94 8.97 -8.62 0.82
N ALA A 95 10.15 -8.79 1.41
CA ALA A 95 11.24 -9.54 0.79
C ALA A 95 10.86 -11.01 0.56
N ALA A 96 10.19 -11.65 1.53
CA ALA A 96 9.69 -13.01 1.41
C ALA A 96 8.61 -13.12 0.31
N GLU A 97 7.69 -12.17 0.23
CA GLU A 97 6.68 -12.09 -0.84
C GLU A 97 7.36 -12.00 -2.22
N ARG A 98 8.33 -11.09 -2.37
CA ARG A 98 9.07 -10.91 -3.63
C ARG A 98 9.88 -12.16 -4.01
N ALA A 99 10.51 -12.83 -3.04
CA ALA A 99 11.23 -14.08 -3.26
C ALA A 99 10.29 -15.24 -3.64
N GLY A 100 9.11 -15.31 -3.03
CA GLY A 100 8.08 -16.29 -3.37
C GLY A 100 7.52 -16.08 -4.78
N VAL A 101 7.33 -14.83 -5.21
CA VAL A 101 6.92 -14.48 -6.58
C VAL A 101 8.01 -14.84 -7.59
N ALA A 102 9.29 -14.57 -7.28
CA ALA A 102 10.42 -14.92 -8.15
C ALA A 102 10.55 -16.44 -8.35
N ARG A 103 10.21 -17.25 -7.35
CA ARG A 103 10.20 -18.72 -7.46
C ARG A 103 8.99 -19.29 -8.20
N ALA A 104 7.91 -18.52 -8.32
CA ALA A 104 6.67 -18.93 -8.99
C ALA A 104 6.61 -18.50 -10.46
N THR A 105 7.63 -17.79 -10.96
CA THR A 105 7.75 -17.39 -12.37
C THR A 105 8.75 -18.35 -13.04
N PRO A 106 8.32 -19.19 -14.01
CA PRO A 106 9.19 -20.17 -14.68
C PRO A 106 10.27 -19.52 -15.55
#